data_AF-A0A0U2S2G9-F1
#
_entry.id   AF-A0A0U2S2G9-F1
#
_cell.length_a   1.000
_cell.length_b   1.000
_cell.length_c   1.000
_cell.angle_alpha   90.00
_cell.angle_beta   90.00
_cell.angle_gamma   90.00
#
_symmetry.space_group_name_H-M   'P 1'
#
loop_
_entity.id
_entity.type
_entity.pdbx_description
1 polymer ?
#
loop_
_entity_poly.entity_id
_entity_poly.type
_entity_poly.pdbx_seq_one_letter_code
_entity_poly.pdbx_strand_id
1 'polypeptide(L)'
;QTKTYFAHWADLSPGSGPVKKHGKVIMGAVGDAVSKIDDLVGGLAALSELHAFKLRVDPGNFKILAHNVIVVIGMLFPGDFTPEVHMSVDKFF
;
A
#
# COMPACT_ATOMS: atom_id res chain seq x y z
N GLN A 1 -9.79 0.31 -13.01
CA GLN A 1 -8.86 -0.84 -13.10
C GLN A 1 -8.86 -1.67 -11.81
N THR A 2 -8.45 -1.12 -10.66
CA THR A 2 -8.24 -1.87 -9.40
C THR A 2 -9.48 -2.46 -8.72
N LYS A 3 -10.69 -1.94 -8.99
CA LYS A 3 -11.94 -2.39 -8.35
C LYS A 3 -12.23 -3.89 -8.51
N THR A 4 -11.74 -4.52 -9.59
CA THR A 4 -11.96 -5.95 -9.85
C THR A 4 -11.43 -6.86 -8.73
N TYR A 5 -10.29 -6.49 -8.11
CA TYR A 5 -9.69 -7.25 -7.01
C TYR A 5 -10.52 -7.20 -5.72
N PHE A 6 -11.46 -6.27 -5.63
CA PHE A 6 -12.32 -6.05 -4.47
C PHE A 6 -13.82 -6.21 -4.81
N ALA A 7 -14.15 -6.84 -5.94
CA ALA A 7 -15.54 -7.01 -6.41
C ALA A 7 -16.44 -7.81 -5.43
N HIS A 8 -15.83 -8.50 -4.47
CA HIS A 8 -16.53 -9.23 -3.41
C HIS A 8 -16.98 -8.32 -2.25
N TRP A 9 -16.62 -7.04 -2.24
CA TRP A 9 -17.14 -6.06 -1.27
C TRP A 9 -18.37 -5.34 -1.82
N ALA A 10 -19.42 -5.28 -1.01
CA ALA A 10 -20.65 -4.57 -1.35
C ALA A 10 -20.48 -3.04 -1.40
N ASP A 11 -19.52 -2.50 -0.64
CA ASP A 11 -19.26 -1.07 -0.55
C ASP A 11 -17.75 -0.76 -0.53
N LEU A 12 -17.31 0.00 -1.54
CA LEU A 12 -15.93 0.44 -1.74
C LEU A 12 -15.71 1.89 -1.30
N SER A 13 -16.71 2.54 -0.71
CA SER A 13 -16.62 3.92 -0.25
C SER A 13 -15.61 4.07 0.90
N PRO A 14 -14.96 5.25 1.03
CA PRO A 14 -14.21 5.57 2.23
C PRO A 14 -15.11 5.43 3.46
N GLY A 15 -14.61 4.74 4.49
CA GLY A 15 -15.37 4.52 5.72
C GLY A 15 -16.15 3.21 5.77
N SER A 16 -16.33 2.51 4.65
CA SER A 16 -16.96 1.19 4.65
C SER A 16 -16.18 0.21 5.53
N GLY A 17 -16.90 -0.73 6.17
CA GLY A 17 -16.30 -1.73 7.07
C GLY A 17 -15.15 -2.51 6.42
N PRO A 18 -15.33 -3.09 5.22
CA PRO A 18 -14.28 -3.80 4.49
C PRO A 18 -13.08 -2.90 4.15
N VAL A 19 -13.31 -1.68 3.65
CA VAL A 19 -12.24 -0.75 3.28
C VAL A 19 -11.41 -0.35 4.49
N LYS A 20 -12.05 0.02 5.61
CA LYS A 20 -11.33 0.37 6.85
C LYS A 20 -10.52 -0.80 7.38
N LYS A 21 -11.11 -2.01 7.40
CA LYS A 21 -10.44 -3.22 7.89
C LYS A 21 -9.21 -3.55 7.03
N HIS A 22 -9.35 -3.53 5.71
CA HIS A 22 -8.25 -3.85 4.82
C HIS A 22 -7.18 -2.75 4.77
N GLY A 23 -7.57 -1.47 4.86
CA GLY A 23 -6.63 -0.36 4.99
C GLY A 23 -5.71 -0.53 6.21
N LYS A 24 -6.25 -1.00 7.35
CA LYS A 24 -5.42 -1.36 8.52
C LYS A 24 -4.44 -2.51 8.22
N VAL A 25 -4.86 -3.52 7.46
CA VAL A 25 -3.98 -4.64 7.06
C VAL A 25 -2.83 -4.14 6.18
N ILE A 26 -3.14 -3.29 5.18
CA ILE A 26 -2.13 -2.69 4.30
C ILE A 26 -1.13 -1.87 5.11
N MET A 27 -1.60 -0.94 5.95
CA MET A 27 -0.70 -0.08 6.73
C MET A 27 0.08 -0.86 7.80
N GLY A 28 -0.45 -1.97 8.31
CA GLY A 28 0.29 -2.89 9.16
C GLY A 28 1.46 -3.55 8.41
N ALA A 29 1.23 -4.00 7.17
CA ALA A 29 2.28 -4.56 6.32
C ALA A 29 3.32 -3.51 5.90
N VAL A 30 2.91 -2.27 5.63
CA VAL A 30 3.84 -1.15 5.39
C VAL A 30 4.71 -0.88 6.62
N GLY A 31 4.12 -0.88 7.83
CA GLY A 31 4.89 -0.73 9.07
C GLY A 31 5.89 -1.86 9.31
N ASP A 32 5.51 -3.11 9.01
CA ASP A 32 6.42 -4.26 9.05
C ASP A 32 7.54 -4.12 8.01
N ALA A 33 7.23 -3.65 6.79
CA ALA A 33 8.22 -3.37 5.75
C ALA A 33 9.25 -2.32 6.18
N VAL A 34 8.82 -1.25 6.87
CA VAL A 34 9.74 -0.25 7.43
C VAL A 34 10.71 -0.88 8.43
N SER A 35 10.25 -1.82 9.25
CA SER A 35 11.13 -2.55 10.19
C SER A 35 12.11 -3.52 9.53
N LYS A 36 11.91 -3.81 8.24
CA LYS A 36 12.70 -4.75 7.42
C LYS A 36 13.39 -4.05 6.25
N ILE A 37 13.60 -2.73 6.33
CA ILE A 37 14.06 -1.91 5.20
C ILE A 37 15.40 -2.35 4.60
N ASP A 38 16.26 -3.01 5.38
CA ASP A 38 17.54 -3.55 4.92
C ASP A 38 17.39 -4.79 4.01
N ASP A 39 16.29 -5.53 4.12
CA ASP A 39 15.96 -6.69 3.26
C ASP A 39 14.45 -6.80 3.01
N LEU A 40 13.94 -5.93 2.13
CA LEU A 40 12.54 -5.97 1.72
C LEU A 40 12.20 -7.22 0.88
N VAL A 41 13.17 -7.77 0.14
CA VAL A 41 12.95 -8.94 -0.72
C VAL A 41 12.64 -10.17 0.13
N GLY A 42 13.47 -10.45 1.13
CA GLY A 42 13.19 -11.51 2.11
C GLY A 42 12.00 -11.16 3.00
N GLY A 43 11.94 -9.91 3.47
CA GLY A 43 10.94 -9.42 4.41
C GLY A 43 9.48 -9.49 3.91
N LEU A 44 9.27 -9.37 2.60
CA LEU A 44 7.96 -9.35 1.95
C LEU A 44 7.66 -10.58 1.08
N ALA A 45 8.52 -11.60 1.10
CA ALA A 45 8.39 -12.78 0.23
C ALA A 45 7.01 -13.46 0.30
N ALA A 46 6.45 -13.63 1.51
CA ALA A 46 5.12 -14.22 1.69
C ALA A 46 3.98 -13.34 1.12
N LEU A 47 4.11 -12.01 1.21
CA LEU A 47 3.15 -11.08 0.60
C LEU A 47 3.28 -11.10 -0.93
N SER A 48 4.51 -11.19 -1.44
CA SER A 48 4.77 -11.36 -2.88
C SER A 48 4.09 -12.63 -3.40
N GLU A 49 4.27 -13.78 -2.73
CA GLU A 49 3.64 -15.04 -3.12
C GLU A 49 2.10 -14.95 -3.11
N LEU A 50 1.54 -14.36 -2.05
CA LEU A 50 0.09 -14.12 -1.93
C LEU A 50 -0.45 -13.31 -3.11
N HIS A 51 0.19 -12.18 -3.45
CA HIS A 51 -0.30 -11.29 -4.48
C HIS A 51 -0.06 -11.85 -5.89
N ALA A 52 1.06 -12.53 -6.13
CA ALA A 52 1.41 -13.09 -7.43
C ALA A 52 0.58 -14.34 -7.78
N PHE A 53 0.46 -15.31 -6.87
CA PHE A 53 -0.06 -16.63 -7.22
C PHE A 53 -1.51 -16.83 -6.79
N LYS A 54 -1.87 -16.38 -5.59
CA LYS A 54 -3.20 -16.60 -5.02
C LYS A 54 -4.19 -15.51 -5.45
N LEU A 55 -3.79 -14.24 -5.35
CA LEU A 55 -4.64 -13.10 -5.73
C LEU A 55 -4.46 -12.69 -7.19
N ARG A 56 -3.32 -13.03 -7.80
CA ARG A 56 -2.98 -12.72 -9.21
C ARG A 56 -3.18 -11.25 -9.54
N VAL A 57 -2.69 -10.38 -8.66
CA VAL A 57 -2.73 -8.93 -8.86
C VAL A 57 -1.72 -8.56 -9.95
N ASP A 58 -2.17 -7.79 -10.93
CA ASP A 58 -1.26 -7.26 -11.96
C ASP A 58 -0.27 -6.30 -11.29
N PRO A 59 1.05 -6.52 -11.41
CA PRO A 59 2.08 -5.69 -10.79
C PRO A 59 1.95 -4.20 -11.11
N GLY A 60 1.37 -3.84 -12.26
CA GLY A 60 1.09 -2.47 -12.65
C GLY A 60 0.16 -1.72 -11.69
N ASN A 61 -0.55 -2.41 -10.79
CA ASN A 61 -1.41 -1.78 -9.79
C ASN A 61 -0.66 -1.35 -8.51
N PHE A 62 0.54 -1.88 -8.22
CA PHE A 62 1.26 -1.53 -6.99
C PHE A 62 1.60 -0.02 -6.95
N LYS A 63 2.08 0.53 -8.07
CA LYS A 63 2.32 1.98 -8.22
C LYS A 63 1.08 2.84 -8.01
N ILE A 64 -0.12 2.32 -8.29
CA ILE A 64 -1.38 3.05 -8.09
C ILE A 64 -1.66 3.19 -6.59
N LEU A 65 -1.47 2.11 -5.82
CA LEU A 65 -1.60 2.15 -4.37
C LEU A 65 -0.52 3.02 -3.72
N ALA A 66 0.74 2.83 -4.12
CA ALA A 66 1.88 3.62 -3.65
C ALA A 66 1.63 5.13 -3.82
N HIS A 67 1.25 5.56 -5.03
CA HIS A 67 0.95 6.96 -5.31
C HIS A 67 -0.18 7.50 -4.42
N ASN A 68 -1.27 6.74 -4.24
CA ASN A 68 -2.38 7.18 -3.39
C ASN A 68 -1.98 7.30 -1.91
N VAL A 69 -1.11 6.42 -1.42
CA VAL A 69 -0.57 6.53 -0.05
C VAL A 69 0.31 7.78 0.08
N ILE A 70 1.19 8.02 -0.88
CA ILE A 70 2.03 9.23 -0.95
C ILE A 70 1.17 10.51 -0.94
N VAL A 71 0.11 10.56 -1.75
CA VAL A 71 -0.85 11.68 -1.77
C VAL A 71 -1.47 11.89 -0.38
N VAL A 72 -1.93 10.82 0.28
CA VAL A 72 -2.53 10.93 1.62
C VAL A 72 -1.51 11.40 2.66
N ILE A 73 -0.25 10.93 2.61
CA ILE A 73 0.81 11.41 3.50
C ILE A 73 1.04 12.91 3.29
N GLY A 74 1.19 13.36 2.04
CA GLY A 74 1.39 14.78 1.73
C GLY A 74 0.21 15.66 2.14
N MET A 75 -1.02 15.16 2.05
CA MET A 75 -2.22 15.87 2.50
C MET A 75 -2.32 15.97 4.03
N LEU A 76 -1.94 14.91 4.75
CA LEU A 76 -2.08 14.84 6.22
C LEU A 76 -0.89 15.43 6.97
N PHE A 77 0.31 15.41 6.38
CA PHE A 77 1.55 15.87 6.99
C PHE A 77 2.32 16.87 6.10
N PRO A 78 1.68 17.96 5.62
CA PRO A 78 2.29 18.85 4.63
C PRO A 78 3.55 19.57 5.14
N GLY A 79 3.68 19.78 6.45
CA GLY A 79 4.88 20.38 7.05
C GLY A 79 6.08 19.43 7.11
N ASP A 80 5.82 18.12 7.22
CA ASP A 80 6.85 17.09 7.32
C ASP A 80 7.19 16.47 5.94
N PHE A 81 6.29 16.60 4.97
CA PHE A 81 6.43 16.01 3.64
C PHE A 81 7.19 16.92 2.66
N THR A 82 8.44 17.24 3.00
CA THR A 82 9.34 18.02 2.12
C THR A 82 9.69 17.25 0.84
N PRO A 83 10.28 17.89 -0.19
CA PRO A 83 10.73 17.18 -1.40
C PRO A 83 11.71 16.02 -1.12
N GLU A 84 12.58 16.16 -0.13
CA GLU A 84 13.54 15.13 0.28
C GLU A 84 12.84 13.95 0.98
N VAL A 85 11.85 14.24 1.82
CA VAL A 85 11.01 13.20 2.43
C VAL A 85 10.18 12.49 1.37
N HIS A 86 9.59 13.22 0.43
CA HIS A 86 8.87 12.63 -0.70
C HIS A 86 9.77 11.71 -1.52
N MET A 87 10.97 12.15 -1.89
CA MET A 87 11.94 11.29 -2.59
C MET A 87 12.26 10.02 -1.80
N SER A 88 12.43 10.12 -0.49
CA SER A 88 12.71 8.97 0.37
C SER A 88 11.54 7.99 0.44
N VAL A 89 10.31 8.51 0.56
CA VAL A 89 9.09 7.70 0.59
C VAL A 89 8.83 7.06 -0.78
N ASP A 90 8.99 7.79 -1.88
CA ASP A 90 8.82 7.26 -3.25
C ASP A 90 9.83 6.15 -3.56
N LYS A 91 11.07 6.27 -3.10
CA LYS A 91 12.08 5.21 -3.23
C LYS A 91 11.77 3.96 -2.39
N PHE A 92 11.04 4.11 -1.29
CA PHE A 92 10.67 3.01 -0.41
C PHE A 92 9.47 2.21 -0.93
N PHE A 93 8.51 2.89 -1.57
CA PHE A 93 7.30 2.28 -2.14
C PHE A 93 7.52 1.62 -3.50
#